data_AF-A0A3D1V8Y1-F1
#
_entry.id   AF-A0A3D1V8Y1-F1
#
_cell.length_a   1.000
_cell.length_b   1.000
_cell.length_c   1.000
_cell.angle_alpha   90.00
_cell.angle_beta   90.00
_cell.angle_gamma   90.00
#
_symmetry.space_group_name_H-M   'P 1'
#
loop_
_entity.id
_entity.type
_entity.pdbx_description
1 polymer ?
#
loop_
_entity_poly.entity_id
_entity_poly.type
_entity_poly.pdbx_seq_one_letter_code
_entity_poly.pdbx_strand_id
1 'polypeptide(L)'
;TEGEAVNEIVTLPANGTTEPVVIGSGRDFYAFPRVSPDGAKVSWVEWDHPNMPWDGTELVVADLAADGTASNARRMAGGPAESIYQPEWSPEGVLYLVSDRTGWWNLYQLDGTDLIPLAPMDAEFGGPAWSLDAGQYAFLSGGRIVCVYGQDGIHHLGVIEPGKP
;
A
#
# COMPACT_ATOMS: atom_id res chain seq x y z
N THR A 1 18.29 19.28 -10.61
CA THR A 1 18.22 18.75 -11.98
C THR A 1 17.06 19.44 -12.67
N GLU A 2 17.32 20.37 -13.60
CA GLU A 2 16.24 20.93 -14.43
C GLU A 2 15.73 19.83 -15.37
N GLY A 3 14.42 19.56 -15.35
CA GLY A 3 13.76 18.70 -16.34
C GLY A 3 13.37 17.29 -15.89
N GLU A 4 13.61 16.92 -14.62
CA GLU A 4 13.07 15.68 -14.07
C GLU A 4 11.59 15.84 -13.71
N ALA A 5 10.77 14.83 -14.00
CA ALA A 5 9.35 14.87 -13.70
C ALA A 5 9.15 14.89 -12.18
N VAL A 6 8.34 15.83 -11.70
CA VAL A 6 7.91 15.84 -10.30
C VAL A 6 6.67 14.95 -10.18
N ASN A 7 6.77 13.91 -9.36
CA ASN A 7 5.64 13.05 -9.02
C ASN A 7 5.08 13.47 -7.67
N GLU A 8 3.75 13.48 -7.56
CA GLU A 8 3.03 13.95 -6.38
C GLU A 8 1.80 13.09 -6.13
N ILE A 9 1.41 12.96 -4.85
CA ILE A 9 0.05 12.57 -4.48
C ILE A 9 -0.76 13.85 -4.27
N VAL A 10 -1.92 13.93 -4.91
CA VAL A 10 -2.82 15.08 -4.81
C VAL A 10 -4.23 14.64 -4.44
N THR A 11 -4.95 15.52 -3.75
CA THR A 11 -6.42 15.47 -3.71
C THR A 11 -6.97 16.43 -4.76
N LEU A 12 -8.08 16.05 -5.41
CA LEU A 12 -8.74 16.85 -6.42
C LEU A 12 -10.26 16.75 -6.22
N PRO A 13 -10.99 17.87 -6.18
CA PRO A 13 -12.45 17.82 -6.19
C PRO A 13 -12.96 17.17 -7.48
N ALA A 14 -13.82 16.16 -7.35
CA ALA A 14 -14.40 15.45 -8.50
C ALA A 14 -15.27 16.35 -9.40
N ASN A 15 -15.73 17.49 -8.89
CA ASN A 15 -16.50 18.49 -9.62
C ASN A 15 -15.63 19.51 -10.38
N GLY A 16 -14.30 19.44 -10.26
CA GLY A 16 -13.35 20.32 -10.93
C GLY A 16 -13.40 21.78 -10.48
N THR A 17 -13.93 22.08 -9.30
CA THR A 17 -14.13 23.48 -8.87
C THR A 17 -12.90 24.16 -8.29
N THR A 18 -11.88 23.41 -7.89
CA THR A 18 -10.63 23.95 -7.37
C THR A 18 -9.43 23.20 -7.94
N GLU A 19 -8.26 23.84 -7.86
CA GLU A 19 -6.99 23.21 -8.18
C GLU A 19 -6.70 22.01 -7.25
N PRO A 20 -5.89 21.04 -7.71
CA PRO A 20 -5.41 19.96 -6.86
C PRO A 20 -4.66 20.49 -5.63
N VAL A 21 -4.79 19.78 -4.51
CA VAL A 21 -4.00 20.02 -3.30
C VAL A 21 -2.95 18.93 -3.19
N VAL A 22 -1.68 19.32 -3.18
CA VAL A 22 -0.56 18.38 -2.99
C VAL A 22 -0.55 17.88 -1.55
N ILE A 23 -0.56 16.56 -1.38
CA ILE A 23 -0.54 15.88 -0.07
C ILE A 23 0.69 14.98 0.13
N GLY A 24 1.45 14.71 -0.93
CA GLY A 24 2.76 14.05 -0.90
C GLY A 24 3.64 14.54 -2.05
N SER A 25 4.87 14.92 -1.76
CA SER A 25 5.85 15.40 -2.75
C SER A 25 7.29 15.27 -2.24
N GLY A 26 8.27 15.37 -3.15
CA GLY A 26 9.70 15.33 -2.82
C GLY A 26 10.34 13.95 -2.84
N ARG A 27 9.63 12.95 -3.38
CA ARG A 27 10.14 11.60 -3.66
C ARG A 27 10.11 11.39 -5.17
N ASP A 28 10.97 10.52 -5.67
CA ASP A 28 11.03 10.26 -7.11
C ASP A 28 9.77 9.54 -7.59
N PHE A 29 9.17 8.68 -6.77
CA PHE A 29 8.02 7.87 -7.16
C PHE A 29 6.97 7.70 -6.07
N TYR A 30 5.72 7.56 -6.50
CA TYR A 30 4.54 7.36 -5.67
C TYR A 30 3.58 6.35 -6.31
N ALA A 31 2.88 5.56 -5.49
CA ALA A 31 1.87 4.60 -5.94
C ALA A 31 0.83 4.32 -4.84
N PHE A 32 -0.24 3.60 -5.23
CA PHE A 32 -1.26 3.05 -4.33
C PHE A 32 -1.87 4.05 -3.30
N PRO A 33 -2.34 5.24 -3.71
CA PRO A 33 -3.10 6.09 -2.80
C PRO A 33 -4.39 5.37 -2.36
N ARG A 34 -4.65 5.30 -1.06
CA ARG A 34 -5.84 4.69 -0.46
C ARG A 34 -6.37 5.54 0.67
N VAL A 35 -7.63 5.94 0.55
CA VAL A 35 -8.36 6.64 1.62
C VAL A 35 -9.01 5.61 2.54
N SER A 36 -8.94 5.84 3.85
CA SER A 36 -9.61 4.97 4.83
C SER A 36 -11.14 5.02 4.68
N PRO A 37 -11.89 4.00 5.12
CA PRO A 37 -13.35 3.96 4.96
C PRO A 37 -14.09 5.15 5.60
N ASP A 38 -13.53 5.71 6.68
CA ASP A 38 -14.07 6.89 7.37
C ASP A 38 -13.64 8.22 6.74
N GLY A 39 -12.77 8.19 5.72
CA GLY A 39 -12.23 9.37 5.05
C GLY A 39 -11.22 10.18 5.85
N ALA A 40 -10.82 9.73 7.05
CA ALA A 40 -9.98 10.49 7.97
C ALA A 40 -8.47 10.26 7.76
N LYS A 41 -8.09 9.27 6.94
CA LYS A 41 -6.70 8.93 6.65
C LYS A 41 -6.51 8.65 5.17
N VAL A 42 -5.27 8.84 4.73
CA VAL A 42 -4.80 8.42 3.42
C VAL A 42 -3.46 7.71 3.58
N SER A 43 -3.28 6.62 2.86
CA SER A 43 -2.01 5.92 2.74
C SER A 43 -1.51 5.93 1.30
N TRP A 44 -0.21 5.84 1.11
CA TRP A 44 0.41 5.63 -0.20
C TRP A 44 1.76 4.92 -0.04
N VAL A 45 2.31 4.45 -1.15
CA VAL A 45 3.67 3.90 -1.23
C VAL A 45 4.57 4.89 -1.95
N GLU A 46 5.78 5.12 -1.44
CA GLU A 46 6.79 6.00 -2.05
C GLU A 46 8.18 5.37 -2.04
N TRP A 47 9.02 5.75 -3.01
CA TRP A 47 10.41 5.32 -3.09
C TRP A 47 11.23 6.30 -3.95
N ASP A 48 12.55 6.16 -3.86
CA ASP A 48 13.52 7.00 -4.58
C ASP A 48 14.48 6.15 -5.39
N HIS A 49 15.11 6.75 -6.39
CA HIS A 49 16.28 6.19 -7.02
C HIS A 49 17.39 5.92 -5.97
N PRO A 50 18.21 4.87 -6.17
CA PRO A 50 18.24 3.97 -7.32
C PRO A 50 17.28 2.77 -7.21
N ASN A 51 16.44 2.71 -6.17
CA ASN A 51 15.58 1.57 -5.93
C ASN A 51 14.46 1.50 -6.97
N MET A 52 14.19 0.29 -7.45
CA MET A 52 12.92 -0.07 -8.07
C MET A 52 11.92 -0.47 -6.97
N PRO A 53 10.59 -0.51 -7.24
CA PRO A 53 9.61 -0.80 -6.20
C PRO A 53 9.71 -2.21 -5.60
N TRP A 54 10.44 -3.14 -6.22
CA TRP A 54 10.76 -4.46 -5.67
C TRP A 54 12.08 -4.51 -4.88
N ASP A 55 12.90 -3.45 -4.92
CA ASP A 55 14.13 -3.38 -4.11
C ASP A 55 13.83 -2.83 -2.71
N GLY A 56 12.98 -1.81 -2.62
CA GLY A 56 12.55 -1.25 -1.36
C GLY A 56 11.64 -0.03 -1.52
N THR A 57 10.56 0.00 -0.76
CA THR A 57 9.57 1.08 -0.75
C THR A 57 9.13 1.39 0.67
N GLU A 58 8.49 2.55 0.86
CA GLU A 58 8.00 3.00 2.15
C GLU A 58 6.48 3.19 2.09
N LEU A 59 5.77 2.62 3.06
CA LEU A 59 4.35 2.89 3.28
C LEU A 59 4.22 4.13 4.15
N VAL A 60 3.53 5.14 3.65
CA VAL A 60 3.22 6.36 4.39
C VAL A 60 1.72 6.40 4.70
N VAL A 61 1.38 6.89 5.90
CA VAL A 61 0.02 7.21 6.31
C VAL A 61 -0.01 8.65 6.80
N ALA A 62 -1.02 9.41 6.38
CA ALA A 62 -1.28 10.78 6.82
C ALA A 62 -2.74 10.92 7.28
N ASP A 63 -2.98 11.90 8.16
CA ASP A 63 -4.33 12.33 8.49
C ASP A 63 -4.90 13.18 7.35
N LEU A 64 -6.11 12.87 6.90
CA LEU A 64 -6.80 13.53 5.79
C LEU A 64 -7.93 14.40 6.35
N ALA A 65 -7.85 15.70 6.11
CA ALA A 65 -8.88 16.66 6.50
C ALA A 65 -10.00 16.74 5.44
N ALA A 66 -11.18 17.20 5.87
CA ALA A 66 -12.34 17.35 5.00
C ALA A 66 -12.15 18.38 3.86
N ASP A 67 -11.18 19.28 3.99
CA ASP A 67 -10.81 20.24 2.94
C ASP A 67 -9.80 19.66 1.92
N GLY A 68 -9.45 18.37 2.04
CA GLY A 68 -8.53 17.68 1.15
C GLY A 68 -7.05 17.86 1.50
N THR A 69 -6.72 18.61 2.56
CA THR A 69 -5.34 18.71 3.03
C THR A 69 -4.93 17.49 3.85
N ALA A 70 -3.66 17.13 3.80
CA ALA A 70 -3.09 16.07 4.63
C ALA A 70 -2.09 16.62 5.64
N SER A 71 -1.98 15.96 6.78
CA SER A 71 -1.03 16.31 7.85
C SER A 71 -0.51 15.06 8.56
N ASN A 72 0.52 15.21 9.39
CA ASN A 72 1.11 14.12 10.18
C ASN A 72 1.52 12.90 9.33
N ALA A 73 1.97 13.13 8.09
CA ALA A 73 2.48 12.07 7.23
C ALA A 73 3.67 11.38 7.91
N ARG A 74 3.58 10.06 8.03
CA ARG A 74 4.61 9.24 8.69
C ARG A 74 4.75 7.90 7.99
N ARG A 75 5.99 7.45 7.91
CA ARG A 75 6.31 6.09 7.47
C ARG A 75 5.83 5.07 8.50
N MET A 76 5.11 4.06 8.03
CA MET A 76 4.50 3.01 8.84
C MET A 76 5.21 1.67 8.70
N ALA A 77 5.71 1.35 7.50
CA ALA A 77 6.41 0.12 7.19
C ALA A 77 7.34 0.34 5.98
N GLY A 78 8.22 -0.63 5.73
CA GLY A 78 9.13 -0.59 4.58
C GLY A 78 10.46 0.12 4.84
N GLY A 79 11.22 0.26 3.76
CA GLY A 79 12.53 0.88 3.76
C GLY A 79 13.32 0.53 2.51
N PRO A 80 14.63 0.84 2.50
CA PRO A 80 15.46 0.68 1.30
C PRO A 80 15.73 -0.79 0.90
N ALA A 81 15.37 -1.76 1.74
CA ALA A 81 15.56 -3.20 1.53
C ALA A 81 14.31 -4.01 1.90
N GLU A 82 13.14 -3.37 1.92
CA GLU A 82 11.84 -4.01 2.14
C GLU A 82 10.84 -3.40 1.15
N SER A 83 10.30 -4.23 0.27
CA SER A 83 9.28 -3.86 -0.70
C SER A 83 7.90 -4.00 -0.08
N ILE A 84 7.24 -2.85 0.10
CA ILE A 84 5.82 -2.77 0.42
C ILE A 84 4.99 -2.69 -0.86
N TYR A 85 3.95 -3.51 -0.93
CA TYR A 85 3.05 -3.62 -2.07
C TYR A 85 1.58 -3.61 -1.63
N GLN A 86 0.74 -2.98 -2.47
CA GLN A 86 -0.71 -2.97 -2.34
C GLN A 86 -1.25 -2.77 -0.90
N PRO A 87 -1.03 -1.60 -0.27
CA PRO A 87 -1.75 -1.26 0.95
C PRO A 87 -3.26 -1.19 0.66
N GLU A 88 -4.11 -1.74 1.52
CA GLU A 88 -5.58 -1.63 1.44
C GLU A 88 -6.20 -1.52 2.83
N TRP A 89 -7.19 -0.64 2.97
CA TRP A 89 -7.97 -0.55 4.20
C TRP A 89 -9.12 -1.56 4.17
N SER A 90 -9.20 -2.37 5.22
CA SER A 90 -10.39 -3.20 5.49
C SER A 90 -11.63 -2.33 5.73
N PRO A 91 -12.85 -2.86 5.57
CA PRO A 91 -14.09 -2.15 5.91
C PRO A 91 -14.11 -1.62 7.35
N GLU A 92 -13.39 -2.26 8.26
CA GLU A 92 -13.26 -1.90 9.67
C GLU A 92 -12.19 -0.81 9.93
N GLY A 93 -11.51 -0.33 8.89
CA GLY A 93 -10.49 0.72 9.00
C GLY A 93 -9.12 0.24 9.49
N VAL A 94 -8.85 -1.07 9.40
CA VAL A 94 -7.51 -1.65 9.64
C VAL A 94 -6.76 -1.72 8.31
N LEU A 95 -5.49 -1.30 8.30
CA LEU A 95 -4.64 -1.30 7.09
C LEU A 95 -3.93 -2.65 6.93
N TYR A 96 -3.98 -3.18 5.71
CA TYR A 96 -3.29 -4.39 5.29
C TYR A 96 -2.33 -4.05 4.17
N LEU A 97 -1.29 -4.86 4.00
CA LEU A 97 -0.28 -4.68 2.96
C LEU A 97 0.46 -5.97 2.68
N VAL A 98 1.13 -6.03 1.54
CA VAL A 98 2.08 -7.08 1.21
C VAL A 98 3.49 -6.58 1.49
N SER A 99 4.34 -7.43 2.07
CA SER A 99 5.75 -7.15 2.35
C SER A 99 6.62 -8.36 2.03
N ASP A 100 7.82 -8.14 1.49
CA ASP A 100 8.84 -9.17 1.22
C ASP A 100 9.81 -9.41 2.40
N ARG A 101 9.56 -8.82 3.57
CA ARG A 101 10.50 -8.83 4.71
C ARG A 101 10.99 -10.21 5.18
N THR A 102 10.27 -11.28 4.81
CA THR A 102 10.61 -12.68 5.10
C THR A 102 11.34 -13.40 3.96
N GLY A 103 11.66 -12.70 2.87
CA GLY A 103 12.19 -13.26 1.63
C GLY A 103 11.14 -13.70 0.62
N TRP A 104 9.85 -13.58 0.97
CA TRP A 104 8.69 -13.85 0.13
C TRP A 104 7.67 -12.74 0.34
N TRP A 105 7.00 -12.28 -0.72
CA TRP A 105 5.89 -11.34 -0.57
C TRP A 105 4.73 -12.04 0.12
N ASN A 106 4.43 -11.68 1.37
CA ASN A 106 3.30 -12.22 2.13
C ASN A 106 2.36 -11.10 2.57
N LEU A 107 1.12 -11.45 2.92
CA LEU A 107 0.11 -10.50 3.38
C LEU A 107 0.18 -10.29 4.90
N TYR A 108 0.14 -9.02 5.30
CA TYR A 108 0.24 -8.58 6.69
C TYR A 108 -0.90 -7.64 7.05
N GLN A 109 -1.31 -7.71 8.31
CA GLN A 109 -2.08 -6.66 8.97
C GLN A 109 -1.10 -5.69 9.67
N LEU A 110 -1.34 -4.39 9.53
CA LEU A 110 -0.63 -3.37 10.28
C LEU A 110 -1.33 -3.11 11.62
N ASP A 111 -0.62 -3.33 12.72
CA ASP A 111 -1.06 -2.95 14.08
C ASP A 111 -0.05 -1.97 14.69
N GLY A 112 -0.42 -0.69 14.76
CA GLY A 112 0.54 0.37 15.07
C GLY A 112 1.63 0.45 14.02
N THR A 113 2.85 -0.02 14.34
CA THR A 113 3.98 -0.16 13.40
C THR A 113 4.39 -1.62 13.19
N ASP A 114 3.71 -2.56 13.83
CA ASP A 114 3.99 -3.98 13.74
C ASP A 114 3.26 -4.59 12.54
N LEU A 115 3.94 -5.46 11.79
CA LEU A 115 3.31 -6.25 10.72
C LEU A 115 3.03 -7.65 11.24
N ILE A 116 1.75 -7.97 11.37
CA ILE A 116 1.27 -9.29 11.79
C ILE A 116 1.02 -10.13 10.53
N PRO A 117 1.78 -11.22 10.30
CA PRO A 117 1.57 -12.07 9.12
C PRO A 117 0.24 -12.80 9.22
N LEU A 118 -0.51 -12.86 8.12
CA LEU A 118 -1.81 -13.53 8.09
C LEU A 118 -1.75 -14.99 7.63
N ALA A 119 -0.85 -15.29 6.70
CA ALA A 119 -0.67 -16.61 6.12
C ALA A 119 0.79 -16.77 5.68
N PRO A 120 1.73 -16.88 6.63
CA PRO A 120 3.15 -16.93 6.32
C PRO A 120 3.49 -18.19 5.52
N MET A 121 4.06 -18.02 4.33
CA MET A 121 4.40 -19.14 3.45
C MET A 121 5.47 -18.76 2.43
N ASP A 122 6.16 -19.79 1.93
CA ASP A 122 7.06 -19.70 0.78
C ASP A 122 6.23 -19.55 -0.51
N ALA A 123 5.60 -18.39 -0.69
CA ALA A 123 4.78 -18.02 -1.83
C ALA A 123 4.69 -16.50 -2.02
N GLU A 124 4.38 -16.07 -3.24
CA GLU A 124 4.32 -14.66 -3.64
C GLU A 124 2.88 -14.15 -3.68
N PHE A 125 2.48 -13.34 -2.70
CA PHE A 125 1.23 -12.55 -2.66
C PHE A 125 1.42 -11.17 -3.30
N GLY A 126 2.57 -10.95 -3.91
CA GLY A 126 2.98 -9.72 -4.56
C GLY A 126 3.77 -10.03 -5.82
N GLY A 127 4.41 -9.02 -6.35
CA GLY A 127 5.27 -9.16 -7.51
C GLY A 127 5.83 -7.82 -7.93
N PRO A 128 6.66 -7.80 -8.98
CA PRO A 128 7.22 -6.55 -9.48
C PRO A 128 6.09 -5.63 -9.95
N ALA A 129 5.99 -4.45 -9.32
CA ALA A 129 4.95 -3.46 -9.58
C ALA A 129 5.22 -2.67 -10.88
N TRP A 130 5.16 -3.35 -12.03
CA TRP A 130 5.35 -2.73 -13.36
C TRP A 130 4.23 -1.77 -13.76
N SER A 131 3.07 -1.89 -13.13
CA SER A 131 1.90 -1.04 -13.36
C SER A 131 1.43 -0.47 -12.03
N LEU A 132 0.94 0.77 -12.08
CA LEU A 132 0.29 1.37 -10.93
C LEU A 132 -0.97 0.58 -10.59
N ASP A 133 -1.20 0.42 -9.30
CA ASP A 133 -2.47 -0.07 -8.74
C ASP A 133 -2.85 -1.52 -9.07
N ALA A 134 -1.87 -2.37 -9.41
CA ALA A 134 -2.11 -3.81 -9.53
C ALA A 134 -2.54 -4.41 -8.17
N GLY A 135 -3.54 -5.30 -8.19
CA GLY A 135 -4.10 -5.93 -7.01
C GLY A 135 -3.95 -7.44 -6.99
N GLN A 136 -3.53 -7.98 -5.85
CA GLN A 136 -3.38 -9.41 -5.54
C GLN A 136 -4.37 -9.88 -4.48
N TYR A 137 -5.00 -8.96 -3.72
CA TYR A 137 -6.03 -9.32 -2.75
C TYR A 137 -7.16 -8.29 -2.64
N ALA A 138 -8.29 -8.71 -2.05
CA ALA A 138 -9.42 -7.85 -1.72
C ALA A 138 -10.18 -8.39 -0.50
N PHE A 139 -10.89 -7.51 0.21
CA PHE A 139 -11.71 -7.89 1.35
C PHE A 139 -13.06 -8.49 0.90
N LEU A 140 -13.46 -9.55 1.59
CA LEU A 140 -14.77 -10.16 1.53
C LEU A 140 -15.55 -9.89 2.81
N SER A 141 -16.83 -10.24 2.81
CA SER A 141 -17.67 -10.15 4.01
C SER A 141 -17.13 -11.00 5.17
N GLY A 142 -17.28 -10.47 6.38
CA GLY A 142 -16.95 -11.16 7.62
C GLY A 142 -15.44 -11.26 7.89
N GLY A 143 -14.63 -10.28 7.46
CA GLY A 143 -13.19 -10.23 7.73
C GLY A 143 -12.35 -11.20 6.91
N ARG A 144 -12.93 -11.84 5.89
CA ARG A 144 -12.20 -12.74 4.99
C ARG A 144 -11.48 -11.96 3.91
N ILE A 145 -10.39 -12.53 3.38
CA ILE A 145 -9.61 -11.92 2.31
C ILE A 145 -9.51 -12.92 1.16
N VAL A 146 -9.89 -12.52 -0.05
CA VAL A 146 -9.58 -13.29 -1.27
C VAL A 146 -8.24 -12.82 -1.81
N CYS A 147 -7.40 -13.75 -2.24
CA CYS A 147 -6.05 -13.45 -2.74
C CYS A 147 -5.64 -14.35 -3.90
N VAL A 148 -4.83 -13.81 -4.79
CA VAL A 148 -4.03 -14.57 -5.75
C VAL A 148 -2.60 -14.64 -5.22
N TYR A 149 -1.99 -15.82 -5.29
CA TYR A 149 -0.60 -16.01 -4.90
C TYR A 149 0.12 -16.99 -5.82
N GLY A 150 1.43 -16.81 -6.00
CA GLY A 150 2.30 -17.70 -6.76
C GLY A 150 3.07 -18.66 -5.85
N GLN A 151 2.96 -19.97 -6.09
CA GLN A 151 3.73 -20.99 -5.37
C GLN A 151 4.22 -22.03 -6.37
N ASP A 152 5.49 -22.43 -6.26
CA ASP A 152 6.10 -23.41 -7.18
C ASP A 152 5.90 -23.08 -8.68
N GLY A 153 5.86 -21.78 -9.01
CA GLY A 153 5.67 -21.28 -10.37
C GLY A 153 4.22 -21.33 -10.88
N ILE A 154 3.23 -21.59 -10.01
CA ILE A 154 1.81 -21.68 -10.36
C ILE A 154 1.03 -20.64 -9.57
N HIS A 155 0.08 -19.96 -10.23
CA HIS A 155 -0.85 -19.06 -9.56
C HIS A 155 -2.04 -19.83 -8.97
N HIS A 156 -2.37 -19.49 -7.74
CA HIS A 156 -3.48 -20.04 -6.97
C HIS A 156 -4.45 -18.92 -6.57
N LEU A 157 -5.73 -19.27 -6.40
CA LEU A 157 -6.74 -18.42 -5.78
C LEU A 157 -7.05 -18.99 -4.39
N GLY A 158 -6.92 -18.16 -3.36
CA GLY A 158 -7.12 -18.53 -1.96
C GLY A 158 -8.08 -17.60 -1.23
N VAL A 159 -8.53 -18.06 -0.07
CA VAL A 159 -9.26 -17.25 0.90
C VAL A 159 -8.59 -17.41 2.26
N ILE A 160 -8.21 -16.28 2.86
CA ILE A 160 -7.72 -16.21 4.24
C ILE A 160 -8.93 -15.95 5.14
N GLU A 161 -9.07 -16.80 6.16
CA GLU A 161 -10.15 -16.72 7.15
C GLU A 161 -9.66 -15.93 8.38
N PRO A 162 -10.46 -15.02 8.94
CA PRO A 162 -10.06 -14.24 10.10
C PRO A 162 -9.83 -15.13 11.33
N GLY A 163 -8.78 -14.83 12.09
CA GLY A 163 -8.45 -15.53 13.33
C GLY A 163 -7.94 -16.96 13.15
N LYS A 164 -7.69 -17.40 11.91
CA LYS A 164 -6.93 -18.61 11.64
C LYS A 164 -5.53 -18.22 11.19
N PRO A 165 -4.47 -18.77 11.80
CA PRO A 165 -3.11 -18.59 11.33
C PRO A 165 -2.88 -19.29 9.98
#